data_AF-A0A227J1B1-F1
#
_entry.id   AF-A0A227J1B1-F1
#
_cell.length_a   1.000
_cell.length_b   1.000
_cell.length_c   1.000
_cell.angle_alpha   90.00
_cell.angle_beta   90.00
_cell.angle_gamma   90.00
#
_symmetry.space_group_name_H-M   'P 1'
#
loop_
_entity.id
_entity.type
_entity.pdbx_description
1 polymer ?
#
loop_
_entity_poly.entity_id
_entity_poly.type
_entity_poly.pdbx_seq_one_letter_code
_entity_poly.pdbx_strand_id
1 'polypeptide(L)'
;EMLAAVVALQTLKEPCRVTLTTDSQYVRQGITQWIHNWKKRGWKTADKKPVKNADLWQALDKETARHQVDWHWVKGHAGHRENEICDEL
;
A
#
# COMPACT_ATOMS: atom_id res chain seq x y z
N GLU A 1 8.17 -4.28 -1.71
CA GLU A 1 6.78 -4.33 -1.17
C GLU A 1 5.84 -3.24 -1.73
N MET A 2 5.98 -1.95 -1.38
CA MET A 2 4.97 -0.94 -1.75
C MET A 2 4.84 -0.68 -3.27
N LEU A 3 5.96 -0.65 -4.00
CA LEU A 3 5.94 -0.51 -5.45
C LEU A 3 5.17 -1.67 -6.11
N ALA A 4 5.31 -2.89 -5.60
CA ALA A 4 4.59 -4.06 -6.11
C ALA A 4 3.07 -3.89 -5.96
N ALA A 5 2.60 -3.40 -4.81
CA ALA A 5 1.18 -3.10 -4.60
C ALA A 5 0.65 -2.04 -5.57
N VAL A 6 1.43 -0.96 -5.80
CA VAL A 6 1.04 0.09 -6.76
C VAL A 6 0.96 -0.45 -8.17
N VAL A 7 2.00 -1.17 -8.63
CA VAL A 7 2.06 -1.71 -9.99
C VAL A 7 0.95 -2.74 -10.20
N ALA A 8 0.71 -3.63 -9.23
CA ALA A 8 -0.37 -4.61 -9.31
C ALA A 8 -1.73 -3.94 -9.52
N LEU A 9 -2.05 -2.89 -8.77
CA LEU A 9 -3.29 -2.14 -8.97
C LEU A 9 -3.32 -1.38 -10.30
N GLN A 10 -2.22 -0.74 -10.71
CA GLN A 10 -2.13 0.00 -11.98
C GLN A 10 -2.36 -0.88 -13.21
N THR A 11 -2.01 -2.16 -13.14
CA THR A 11 -2.23 -3.11 -14.26
C THR A 11 -3.71 -3.40 -14.52
N LEU A 12 -4.59 -3.13 -13.55
CA LEU A 12 -6.03 -3.30 -13.70
C LEU A 12 -6.58 -2.20 -14.61
N LYS A 13 -7.22 -2.62 -15.70
CA LYS A 13 -7.72 -1.71 -16.76
C LYS A 13 -9.05 -1.05 -16.39
N GLU A 14 -9.76 -1.57 -15.41
CA GLU A 14 -11.07 -1.09 -14.98
C GLU A 14 -11.22 -1.16 -13.44
N PRO A 15 -12.20 -0.45 -12.85
CA PRO A 15 -12.48 -0.54 -11.41
C PRO A 15 -12.84 -1.96 -10.95
N CYS A 16 -11.92 -2.61 -10.23
CA CYS A 16 -12.15 -3.93 -9.64
C CYS A 16 -12.36 -3.90 -8.12
N ARG A 17 -12.93 -4.98 -7.59
CA ARG A 17 -12.78 -5.37 -6.18
C ARG A 17 -11.50 -6.17 -6.03
N VAL A 18 -10.61 -5.74 -5.14
CA VAL A 18 -9.26 -6.32 -4.99
C VAL A 18 -9.03 -6.66 -3.53
N THR A 19 -8.74 -7.92 -3.25
CA THR A 19 -8.20 -8.33 -1.95
C THR A 19 -6.69 -8.27 -2.02
N LEU A 20 -6.07 -7.36 -1.27
CA LEU A 20 -4.62 -7.18 -1.26
C LEU A 20 -4.06 -7.64 0.08
N THR A 21 -3.29 -8.72 0.04
CA THR A 21 -2.62 -9.30 1.21
C THR A 21 -1.17 -8.82 1.27
N THR A 22 -0.73 -8.31 2.43
CA THR A 22 0.67 -7.95 2.68
C THR A 22 1.08 -8.32 4.09
N ASP A 23 2.32 -8.75 4.28
CA ASP A 23 2.96 -8.92 5.59
C ASP A 23 3.63 -7.65 6.11
N SER A 24 3.83 -6.67 5.23
CA SER A 24 4.42 -5.39 5.55
C SER A 24 3.60 -4.61 6.58
N GLN A 25 4.09 -4.57 7.82
CA GLN A 25 3.52 -3.68 8.84
C GLN A 25 3.57 -2.21 8.42
N TYR A 26 4.58 -1.82 7.63
CA TYR A 26 4.73 -0.46 7.13
C TYR A 26 3.59 -0.08 6.17
N VAL A 27 3.28 -0.95 5.20
CA VAL A 27 2.15 -0.72 4.27
C VAL A 27 0.83 -0.72 5.04
N ARG A 28 0.63 -1.68 5.95
CA ARG A 28 -0.57 -1.76 6.80
C ARG A 28 -0.79 -0.47 7.60
N GLN A 29 0.21 -0.01 8.35
CA GLN A 29 0.08 1.19 9.19
C GLN A 29 -0.12 2.43 8.32
N GLY A 30 0.58 2.52 7.20
CA GLY A 30 0.44 3.66 6.31
C GLY A 30 -0.95 3.76 5.69
N ILE A 31 -1.51 2.67 5.18
CA ILE A 31 -2.84 2.71 4.54
C ILE A 31 -3.98 2.85 5.54
N THR A 32 -3.88 2.22 6.72
CA THR A 32 -4.96 2.24 7.72
C THR A 32 -4.94 3.47 8.62
N GLN A 33 -3.76 4.06 8.88
CA GLN A 33 -3.63 5.13 9.87
C GLN A 33 -3.06 6.42 9.28
N TRP A 34 -1.92 6.36 8.59
CA TRP A 34 -1.14 7.57 8.30
C TRP A 34 -1.65 8.34 7.08
N ILE A 35 -2.12 7.66 6.04
CA ILE A 35 -2.47 8.25 4.75
C ILE A 35 -3.52 9.36 4.88
N HIS A 36 -4.50 9.18 5.77
CA HIS A 36 -5.53 10.17 6.07
C HIS A 36 -4.94 11.50 6.57
N ASN A 37 -3.95 11.41 7.47
CA ASN A 37 -3.29 12.58 8.04
C ASN A 37 -2.30 13.20 7.04
N TRP A 38 -1.60 12.39 6.26
CA TRP A 38 -0.69 12.88 5.22
C TRP A 38 -1.44 13.65 4.14
N LYS A 39 -2.59 13.14 3.66
CA LYS A 39 -3.46 13.87 2.72
C LYS A 39 -3.88 15.22 3.26
N LYS A 40 -4.36 15.28 4.51
CA LYS A 40 -4.75 16.53 5.18
C LYS A 40 -3.59 17.53 5.31
N ARG A 41 -2.35 17.03 5.47
CA ARG A 41 -1.13 17.84 5.62
C ARG A 41 -0.38 18.09 4.31
N GLY A 42 -0.99 17.77 3.16
CA GLY A 42 -0.36 17.95 1.85
C GLY A 42 0.92 17.12 1.68
N TRP A 43 0.91 15.87 2.16
CA TRP A 43 2.01 14.90 2.08
C TRP A 43 3.30 15.33 2.79
N LYS A 44 3.14 16.05 3.92
CA LYS A 44 4.24 16.47 4.79
C LYS A 44 4.14 15.86 6.18
N THR A 45 5.30 15.58 6.78
CA THR A 45 5.43 15.13 8.17
C THR A 45 5.19 16.30 9.15
N ALA A 46 5.17 16.00 10.46
CA ALA A 46 5.07 17.04 11.49
C ALA A 46 6.20 18.08 11.39
N ASP A 47 7.40 17.66 10.98
CA ASP A 47 8.56 18.52 10.77
C ASP A 47 8.53 19.29 9.44
N LYS A 48 7.38 19.33 8.75
CA LYS A 48 7.16 19.97 7.45
C LYS A 48 8.02 19.41 6.30
N LYS A 49 8.70 18.28 6.51
CA LYS A 49 9.44 17.57 5.47
C LYS A 49 8.49 16.71 4.62
N PRO A 50 8.81 16.43 3.35
CA PRO A 50 8.05 15.47 2.56
C PRO A 50 7.98 14.11 3.27
N VAL A 51 6.83 13.44 3.19
CA VAL A 51 6.69 12.06 3.65
C VAL A 51 7.63 11.17 2.84
N LYS A 52 8.30 10.21 3.50
CA LYS A 52 9.15 9.24 2.81
C LYS A 52 8.29 8.43 1.83
N ASN A 53 8.75 8.30 0.58
CA ASN A 53 8.02 7.62 -0.50
C ASN A 53 6.64 8.27 -0.79
N ALA A 54 6.51 9.59 -0.62
CA ALA A 54 5.25 10.31 -0.84
C ALA A 54 4.68 10.10 -2.26
N ASP A 55 5.53 9.92 -3.25
CA ASP A 55 5.19 9.58 -4.63
C ASP A 55 4.47 8.23 -4.73
N LEU A 56 5.03 7.18 -4.11
CA LEU A 56 4.40 5.85 -4.08
C LEU A 56 3.09 5.86 -3.29
N TRP A 57 3.04 6.57 -2.17
CA TRP A 57 1.81 6.68 -1.38
C TRP A 57 0.70 7.43 -2.12
N GLN A 58 1.05 8.47 -2.88
CA GLN A 58 0.10 9.19 -3.72
C GLN A 58 -0.42 8.33 -4.86
N ALA A 59 0.46 7.57 -5.51
CA ALA A 59 0.05 6.61 -6.53
C ALA A 59 -0.86 5.52 -5.94
N LEU A 60 -0.51 4.99 -4.78
CA LEU A 60 -1.32 3.99 -4.09
C LEU A 60 -2.69 4.54 -3.70
N ASP A 61 -2.76 5.74 -3.12
CA ASP A 61 -4.03 6.40 -2.76
C ASP A 61 -4.94 6.62 -3.97
N LYS A 62 -4.34 6.95 -5.13
CA LYS A 62 -5.09 7.11 -6.37
C LYS A 62 -5.69 5.80 -6.84
N GLU A 63 -4.91 4.71 -6.85
CA GLU A 63 -5.42 3.41 -7.29
C GLU A 63 -6.40 2.80 -6.27
N THR A 64 -6.21 3.01 -4.97
CA THR A 64 -7.18 2.58 -3.94
C THR A 64 -8.46 3.40 -3.94
N ALA A 65 -8.46 4.61 -4.51
CA ALA A 65 -9.68 5.37 -4.77
C ALA A 65 -10.39 4.88 -6.05
N ARG A 66 -9.64 4.34 -7.02
CA ARG A 66 -10.17 3.77 -8.27
C ARG A 66 -10.76 2.38 -8.08
N HIS A 67 -10.18 1.58 -7.20
CA HIS A 67 -10.58 0.19 -6.91
C HIS A 67 -11.22 0.07 -5.52
N GLN A 68 -12.07 -0.92 -5.33
CA GLN A 68 -12.54 -1.28 -3.99
C GLN A 68 -11.52 -2.27 -3.39
N VAL A 69 -10.59 -1.76 -2.60
CA VAL A 69 -9.47 -2.56 -2.07
C VAL A 69 -9.73 -3.01 -0.63
N ASP A 70 -9.79 -4.32 -0.41
CA ASP A 70 -9.88 -4.97 0.89
C ASP A 70 -8.48 -5.40 1.35
N TRP A 71 -7.93 -4.64 2.30
CA TRP A 71 -6.58 -4.83 2.83
C TRP A 71 -6.54 -5.95 3.87
N HIS A 72 -5.80 -7.01 3.54
CA HIS A 72 -5.55 -8.12 4.44
C HIS A 72 -4.09 -8.07 4.90
N TRP A 73 -3.88 -8.18 6.20
CA TRP A 73 -2.54 -8.26 6.75
C TRP A 73 -2.31 -9.65 7.32
N VAL A 74 -1.22 -10.26 6.89
CA VAL A 74 -0.73 -11.52 7.45
C VAL A 74 0.52 -11.22 8.26
N LYS A 75 0.73 -11.96 9.35
CA LYS A 75 1.94 -11.79 10.15
C LYS A 75 3.10 -12.46 9.40
N GLY A 76 4.09 -11.68 8.96
CA GLY A 76 5.31 -12.21 8.34
C GLY A 76 6.01 -13.22 9.26
N HIS A 77 6.38 -14.36 8.66
CA HIS A 77 6.88 -15.61 9.27
C HIS A 77 5.87 -16.47 10.03
N ALA A 78 4.91 -17.04 9.31
CA ALA A 78 4.41 -18.42 9.52
C ALA A 78 3.44 -18.83 8.38
N GLY A 79 3.95 -19.49 7.34
CA GLY A 79 3.17 -20.51 6.62
C GLY A 79 2.41 -20.16 5.35
N HIS A 80 2.71 -19.07 4.62
CA HIS A 80 2.12 -18.83 3.29
C HIS A 80 3.16 -18.94 2.16
N ARG A 81 3.10 -20.06 1.42
CA ARG A 81 3.96 -20.40 0.28
C ARG A 81 3.96 -19.34 -0.84
N GLU A 82 2.91 -18.55 -0.95
CA GLU A 82 2.79 -17.47 -1.95
C GLU A 82 3.63 -16.22 -1.60
N ASN A 83 3.88 -15.97 -0.30
CA ASN A 83 4.75 -14.86 0.13
C ASN A 83 6.23 -15.19 -0.08
N GLU A 84 6.66 -16.45 0.10
CA GLU A 84 8.05 -16.85 -0.13
C GLU A 84 8.48 -16.68 -1.60
N ILE A 85 7.56 -16.89 -2.56
CA ILE A 85 7.84 -16.70 -4.00
C ILE A 85 8.05 -15.20 -4.33
N CYS A 86 7.40 -14.30 -3.59
CA CYS A 86 7.54 -12.85 -3.81
C CYS A 86 8.84 -12.27 -3.22
N ASP A 87 9.53 -13.00 -2.33
CA ASP A 87 10.80 -12.59 -1.71
C ASP A 87 12.02 -13.06 -2.53
N GLU A 88 11.84 -14.02 -3.44
CA GLU A 88 12.88 -14.52 -4.37
C GLU A 88 12.94 -13.79 -5.74
N LEU A 89 12.03 -12.85 -6.03
CA LEU A 89 11.95 -12.09 -7.30
C LEU A 89 12.24 -10.60 -7.12
#